data_AF-A0A075NXX2-F1
#
_entry.id   AF-A0A075NXX2-F1
#
_cell.length_a   1.000
_cell.length_b   1.000
_cell.length_c   1.000
_cell.angle_alpha   90.00
_cell.angle_beta   90.00
_cell.angle_gamma   90.00
#
_symmetry.space_group_name_H-M   'P 1'
#
loop_
_entity.id
_entity.type
_entity.pdbx_description
1 polymer ?
#
loop_
_entity_poly.entity_id
_entity_poly.type
_entity_poly.pdbx_seq_one_letter_code
_entity_poly.pdbx_strand_id
1 'polypeptide(L)'
;MNSQERTIVSSLVVLMILLWLGFVWHRDPAFPGSFIGFGVGLSASVLMLIPLVYMIIKRNKSLKKVVTKHIAMPTLLRIHIYAGVLGPILALIHSAHRFDSATGVSLVIFMMVVVISGFVGRYVLGLISSNLKEKKRQVNELHVALSNAKQALKDAVCDVRYSTFAQTSARHIPYITLNVPTSAQSKLFKQESQVLSIIDTISDVEYSILIHDTAKVWFARWLKFHIVISMTLYVVLFFHIFSAVYFGLRWL
;
A
#
# COMPACT_ATOMS: atom_id res chain seq x y z
N MET A 1 1.41 -1.69 -8.35
CA MET A 1 2.78 -2.19 -8.56
C MET A 1 2.59 -3.52 -9.24
N ASN A 2 3.18 -3.70 -10.41
CA ASN A 2 3.05 -4.99 -11.10
C ASN A 2 3.69 -6.08 -10.24
N SER A 3 3.24 -7.33 -10.36
CA SER A 3 3.80 -8.46 -9.62
C SER A 3 5.31 -8.57 -9.80
N GLN A 4 5.79 -8.32 -11.02
CA GLN A 4 7.22 -8.28 -11.36
C GLN A 4 7.98 -7.18 -10.62
N GLU A 5 7.49 -5.93 -10.59
CA GLU A 5 8.12 -4.83 -9.86
C GLU A 5 8.25 -5.16 -8.36
N ARG A 6 7.24 -5.84 -7.80
CA ARG A 6 7.26 -6.29 -6.41
C ARG A 6 8.35 -7.32 -6.15
N THR A 7 8.47 -8.33 -6.99
CA THR A 7 9.53 -9.33 -6.88
C THR A 7 10.91 -8.70 -7.02
N ILE A 8 11.12 -7.84 -8.03
CA ILE A 8 12.40 -7.15 -8.25
C ILE A 8 12.81 -6.34 -7.02
N VAL A 9 11.93 -5.48 -6.51
CA VAL A 9 12.25 -4.64 -5.34
C VAL A 9 12.48 -5.49 -4.09
N SER A 10 11.73 -6.58 -3.90
CA SER A 10 11.97 -7.53 -2.79
C SER A 10 13.37 -8.14 -2.90
N SER A 11 13.73 -8.65 -4.07
CA SER A 11 15.04 -9.25 -4.32
C SER A 11 16.18 -8.25 -4.10
N LEU A 12 16.00 -6.99 -4.51
CA LEU A 12 16.99 -5.93 -4.27
C LEU A 12 17.15 -5.62 -2.78
N VAL A 13 16.05 -5.57 -2.01
CA VAL A 13 16.13 -5.33 -0.55
C VAL A 13 16.78 -6.52 0.15
N VAL A 14 16.47 -7.75 -0.24
CA VAL A 14 17.13 -8.96 0.27
C VAL A 14 18.63 -8.93 -0.06
N LEU A 15 18.99 -8.58 -1.30
CA LEU A 15 20.39 -8.41 -1.71
C LEU A 15 21.09 -7.35 -0.84
N MET A 16 20.45 -6.21 -0.59
CA MET A 16 20.99 -5.16 0.27
C MET A 16 21.26 -5.68 1.70
N ILE A 17 20.33 -6.43 2.29
CA ILE A 17 20.50 -7.03 3.62
C ILE A 17 21.66 -8.04 3.61
N LEU A 18 21.76 -8.86 2.56
CA LEU A 18 22.85 -9.83 2.40
C LEU A 18 24.21 -9.13 2.27
N LEU A 19 24.30 -8.06 1.48
CA LEU A 19 25.51 -7.24 1.34
C LEU A 19 25.89 -6.58 2.66
N TRP A 20 24.92 -6.12 3.45
CA TRP A 20 25.19 -5.59 4.79
C TRP A 20 25.74 -6.68 5.73
N LEU A 21 25.16 -7.88 5.72
CA LEU A 21 25.67 -9.03 6.48
C LEU A 21 27.07 -9.49 6.03
N GLY A 22 27.47 -9.18 4.78
CA GLY A 22 28.82 -9.43 4.26
C GLY A 22 29.95 -8.82 5.10
N PHE A 23 29.66 -7.81 5.94
CA PHE A 23 30.59 -7.22 6.91
C PHE A 23 31.23 -8.26 7.85
N VAL A 24 30.53 -9.36 8.11
CA VAL A 24 31.01 -10.43 8.99
C VAL A 24 32.19 -11.18 8.37
N TRP A 25 32.30 -11.21 7.03
CA TRP A 25 33.24 -12.08 6.32
C TRP A 25 34.36 -11.34 5.58
N HIS A 26 34.15 -10.08 5.19
CA HIS A 26 35.14 -9.33 4.43
C HIS A 26 35.21 -7.86 4.87
N ARG A 27 36.43 -7.34 5.00
CA ARG A 27 36.70 -5.91 5.19
C ARG A 27 37.93 -5.57 4.37
N ASP A 28 37.79 -4.60 3.48
CA ASP A 28 38.93 -4.05 2.74
C ASP A 28 39.02 -2.53 3.01
N PRO A 29 39.91 -2.12 3.94
CA PRO A 29 39.98 -0.72 4.37
C PRO A 29 40.55 0.23 3.32
N ALA A 30 41.18 -0.29 2.25
CA ALA A 30 41.81 0.52 1.20
C ALA A 30 40.83 0.97 0.11
N PHE A 31 39.76 0.20 -0.12
CA PHE A 31 38.82 0.44 -1.22
C PHE A 31 38.11 1.81 -1.18
N PRO A 32 37.58 2.31 -0.04
CA PRO A 32 36.87 3.59 0.01
C PRO A 32 37.76 4.80 -0.34
N GLY A 33 39.08 4.69 -0.13
CA GLY A 33 40.05 5.73 -0.45
C GLY A 33 40.60 5.66 -1.89
N SER A 34 40.20 4.65 -2.66
CA SER A 34 40.64 4.49 -4.05
C SER A 34 39.83 5.36 -5.03
N PHE A 35 40.37 5.63 -6.21
CA PHE A 35 39.66 6.34 -7.28
C PHE A 35 38.34 5.66 -7.67
N ILE A 36 38.32 4.32 -7.70
CA ILE A 36 37.11 3.52 -7.95
C ILE A 36 36.12 3.68 -6.80
N GLY A 37 36.59 3.65 -5.55
CA GLY A 37 35.78 3.91 -4.37
C GLY A 37 35.09 5.27 -4.43
N PHE A 38 35.80 6.33 -4.85
CA PHE A 38 35.22 7.65 -5.04
C PHE A 38 34.11 7.66 -6.11
N GLY A 39 34.33 7.04 -7.27
CA GLY A 39 33.31 6.93 -8.32
C GLY A 39 32.03 6.21 -7.85
N VAL A 40 32.19 5.13 -7.09
CA VAL A 40 31.06 4.41 -6.48
C VAL A 40 30.36 5.27 -5.43
N GLY A 41 31.10 5.97 -4.57
CA GLY A 41 30.53 6.87 -3.55
C GLY A 41 29.77 8.06 -4.15
N LEU A 42 30.31 8.66 -5.23
CA LEU A 42 29.67 9.76 -5.95
C LEU A 42 28.36 9.28 -6.60
N SER A 43 28.39 8.14 -7.30
CA SER A 43 27.18 7.58 -7.91
C SER A 43 26.12 7.20 -6.86
N ALA A 44 26.53 6.61 -5.73
CA ALA A 44 25.65 6.34 -4.59
C ALA A 44 25.00 7.62 -4.06
N SER A 45 25.79 8.69 -3.88
CA SER A 45 25.32 9.98 -3.40
C SER A 45 24.30 10.60 -4.34
N VAL A 46 24.58 10.59 -5.66
CA VAL A 46 23.63 11.07 -6.68
C VAL A 46 22.32 10.29 -6.64
N LEU A 47 22.39 8.95 -6.57
CA LEU A 47 21.19 8.10 -6.45
C LEU A 47 20.40 8.37 -5.16
N MET A 48 21.09 8.61 -4.04
CA MET A 48 20.45 8.98 -2.77
C MET A 48 19.76 10.35 -2.80
N LEU A 49 20.19 11.27 -3.66
CA LEU A 49 19.52 12.58 -3.79
C LEU A 49 18.19 12.49 -4.57
N ILE A 50 18.01 11.48 -5.42
CA ILE A 50 16.79 11.32 -6.22
C ILE A 50 15.52 11.18 -5.33
N PRO A 51 15.51 10.34 -4.27
CA PRO A 51 14.41 10.29 -3.31
C PRO A 51 14.08 11.64 -2.64
N LEU A 52 15.09 12.47 -2.35
CA LEU A 52 14.90 13.81 -1.79
C LEU A 52 14.21 14.74 -2.79
N VAL A 53 14.67 14.72 -4.04
CA VAL A 53 14.08 15.50 -5.14
C VAL A 53 12.60 15.13 -5.31
N TYR A 54 12.25 13.85 -5.22
CA TYR A 54 10.85 13.41 -5.24
C TYR A 54 10.00 14.07 -4.14
N MET A 55 10.52 14.15 -2.90
CA MET A 55 9.84 14.78 -1.77
C MET A 55 9.62 16.28 -2.02
N ILE A 56 10.63 16.98 -2.53
CA ILE A 56 10.56 18.41 -2.89
C ILE A 56 9.50 18.65 -3.97
N ILE A 57 9.52 17.87 -5.07
CA ILE A 57 8.54 17.96 -6.16
C ILE A 57 7.13 17.71 -5.62
N LYS A 58 6.96 16.70 -4.77
CA LYS A 58 5.64 16.36 -4.21
C LYS A 58 5.08 17.46 -3.29
N ARG A 59 5.93 18.19 -2.58
CA ARG A 59 5.54 19.25 -1.63
C ARG A 59 5.24 20.58 -2.34
N ASN A 60 6.00 20.92 -3.38
CA ASN A 60 5.87 22.19 -4.08
C ASN A 60 4.91 22.09 -5.28
N LYS A 61 3.77 22.79 -5.22
CA LYS A 61 2.71 22.73 -6.24
C LYS A 61 3.18 23.22 -7.62
N SER A 62 4.07 24.20 -7.68
CA SER A 62 4.60 24.75 -8.94
C SER A 62 5.54 23.76 -9.62
N LEU A 63 6.51 23.21 -8.88
CA LEU A 63 7.41 22.17 -9.39
C LEU A 63 6.63 20.93 -9.83
N LYS A 64 5.65 20.50 -9.03
CA LYS A 64 4.78 19.38 -9.39
C LYS A 64 4.13 19.62 -10.75
N LYS A 65 3.53 20.78 -11.00
CA LYS A 65 2.87 21.08 -12.28
C LYS A 65 3.83 20.99 -13.48
N VAL A 66 5.05 21.52 -13.32
CA VAL A 66 6.07 21.51 -14.38
C VAL A 66 6.60 20.10 -14.65
N VAL A 67 6.96 19.36 -13.60
CA VAL A 67 7.53 18.01 -13.76
C VAL A 67 6.46 17.03 -14.25
N THR A 68 5.22 17.13 -13.76
CA THR A 68 4.15 16.21 -14.17
C THR A 68 3.72 16.41 -15.64
N LYS A 69 4.11 17.52 -16.27
CA LYS A 69 3.97 17.71 -17.72
C LYS A 69 4.88 16.76 -18.53
N HIS A 70 6.03 16.38 -17.97
CA HIS A 70 7.02 15.53 -18.64
C HIS A 70 7.02 14.10 -18.12
N ILE A 71 6.83 13.90 -16.81
CA ILE A 71 6.91 12.60 -16.15
C ILE A 71 5.70 12.39 -15.24
N ALA A 72 4.94 11.32 -15.48
CA ALA A 72 3.79 11.00 -14.65
C ALA A 72 4.18 10.71 -13.18
N MET A 73 3.33 11.12 -12.24
CA MET A 73 3.53 10.90 -10.79
C MET A 73 3.81 9.43 -10.40
N PRO A 74 3.18 8.41 -11.01
CA PRO A 74 3.50 7.01 -10.73
C PRO A 74 4.93 6.63 -11.11
N THR A 75 5.47 7.19 -12.19
CA THR A 75 6.85 6.95 -12.64
C THR A 75 7.86 7.59 -11.69
N LEU A 76 7.62 8.82 -11.23
CA LEU A 76 8.45 9.45 -10.20
C LEU A 76 8.51 8.63 -8.90
N LEU A 77 7.39 8.02 -8.51
CA LEU A 77 7.37 7.13 -7.36
C LEU A 77 8.17 5.85 -7.59
N ARG A 78 8.13 5.27 -8.81
CA ARG A 78 8.98 4.12 -9.16
C ARG A 78 10.46 4.48 -9.09
N ILE A 79 10.83 5.64 -9.66
CA ILE A 79 12.21 6.16 -9.60
C ILE A 79 12.64 6.36 -8.13
N HIS A 80 11.80 6.93 -7.27
CA HIS A 80 12.07 7.06 -5.84
C HIS A 80 12.34 5.70 -5.17
N ILE A 81 11.53 4.67 -5.46
CA ILE A 81 11.72 3.33 -4.88
C ILE A 81 13.03 2.70 -5.37
N TYR A 82 13.29 2.72 -6.68
CA TYR A 82 14.51 2.11 -7.24
C TYR A 82 15.77 2.85 -6.78
N ALA A 83 15.80 4.17 -6.89
CA ALA A 83 16.94 4.97 -6.44
C ALA A 83 17.14 4.87 -4.92
N GLY A 84 16.03 4.80 -4.17
CA GLY A 84 16.02 4.61 -2.73
C GLY A 84 16.55 3.25 -2.26
N VAL A 85 16.69 2.25 -3.13
CA VAL A 85 17.31 0.94 -2.80
C VAL A 85 18.68 0.79 -3.44
N LEU A 86 18.84 1.19 -4.71
CA LEU A 86 20.12 1.12 -5.43
C LEU A 86 21.17 2.06 -4.83
N GLY A 87 20.79 3.26 -4.41
CA GLY A 87 21.69 4.20 -3.73
C GLY A 87 22.32 3.58 -2.48
N PRO A 88 21.52 3.04 -1.55
CA PRO A 88 22.01 2.27 -0.40
C PRO A 88 22.91 1.08 -0.73
N ILE A 89 22.59 0.30 -1.76
CA ILE A 89 23.43 -0.83 -2.20
C ILE A 89 24.82 -0.32 -2.61
N LEU A 90 24.88 0.72 -3.45
CA LEU A 90 26.14 1.34 -3.86
C LEU A 90 26.88 1.99 -2.67
N ALA A 91 26.15 2.58 -1.72
CA ALA A 91 26.76 3.16 -0.51
C ALA A 91 27.37 2.08 0.40
N LEU A 92 26.73 0.91 0.53
CA LEU A 92 27.31 -0.23 1.24
C LEU A 92 28.58 -0.74 0.55
N ILE A 93 28.57 -0.85 -0.79
CA ILE A 93 29.76 -1.22 -1.57
C ILE A 93 30.88 -0.19 -1.39
N HIS A 94 30.57 1.11 -1.48
CA HIS A 94 31.52 2.20 -1.24
C HIS A 94 32.14 2.14 0.16
N SER A 95 31.35 1.78 1.18
CA SER A 95 31.86 1.67 2.55
C SER A 95 32.89 0.56 2.73
N ALA A 96 32.91 -0.45 1.84
CA ALA A 96 33.76 -1.64 1.92
C ALA A 96 33.85 -2.24 3.33
N HIS A 97 32.73 -2.16 4.08
CA HIS A 97 32.63 -2.68 5.44
C HIS A 97 33.61 -2.01 6.43
N ARG A 98 34.02 -0.77 6.15
CA ARG A 98 34.85 0.07 7.01
C ARG A 98 33.99 0.99 7.87
N PHE A 99 34.02 0.81 9.19
CA PHE A 99 33.17 1.51 10.15
C PHE A 99 33.97 2.29 11.22
N ASP A 100 35.02 2.99 10.79
CA ASP A 100 35.92 3.68 11.73
C ASP A 100 35.33 4.99 12.30
N SER A 101 34.27 5.53 11.69
CA SER A 101 33.67 6.80 12.10
C SER A 101 32.23 6.64 12.58
N ALA A 102 31.90 7.36 13.66
CA ALA A 102 30.53 7.42 14.18
C ALA A 102 29.53 7.94 13.13
N THR A 103 29.97 8.83 12.24
CA THR A 103 29.17 9.36 11.13
C THR A 103 28.87 8.29 10.08
N GLY A 104 29.86 7.46 9.72
CA GLY A 104 29.67 6.35 8.77
C GLY A 104 28.73 5.27 9.30
N VAL A 105 28.89 4.87 10.56
CA VAL A 105 28.00 3.90 11.22
C VAL A 105 26.57 4.43 11.29
N SER A 106 26.39 5.68 11.72
CA SER A 106 25.08 6.32 11.79
C SER A 106 24.41 6.38 10.42
N LEU A 107 25.17 6.72 9.37
CA LEU A 107 24.67 6.78 8.00
C LEU A 107 24.11 5.42 7.55
N VAL A 108 24.85 4.32 7.78
CA VAL A 108 24.41 2.96 7.44
C VAL A 108 23.16 2.56 8.22
N ILE A 109 23.11 2.86 9.53
CA ILE A 109 21.92 2.56 10.35
C ILE A 109 20.69 3.31 9.82
N PHE A 110 20.78 4.62 9.66
CA PHE A 110 19.64 5.42 9.18
C PHE A 110 19.22 5.01 7.77
N MET A 111 20.18 4.69 6.90
CA MET A 111 19.92 4.21 5.55
C MET A 111 19.13 2.90 5.58
N MET A 112 19.56 1.90 6.35
CA MET A 112 18.85 0.62 6.48
C MET A 112 17.43 0.82 7.03
N VAL A 113 17.27 1.64 8.07
CA VAL A 113 15.95 1.90 8.66
C VAL A 113 15.04 2.62 7.67
N VAL A 114 15.54 3.61 6.92
CA VAL A 114 14.76 4.31 5.88
C VAL A 114 14.30 3.34 4.80
N VAL A 115 15.20 2.50 4.26
CA VAL A 115 14.86 1.55 3.19
C VAL A 115 13.83 0.54 3.66
N ILE A 116 14.05 -0.08 4.83
CA ILE A 116 13.13 -1.05 5.40
C ILE A 116 11.78 -0.39 5.70
N SER A 117 11.78 0.81 6.29
CA SER A 117 10.56 1.57 6.59
C SER A 117 9.77 1.91 5.31
N GLY A 118 10.47 2.33 4.25
CA GLY A 118 9.88 2.65 2.96
C GLY A 118 9.30 1.42 2.27
N PHE A 119 10.03 0.31 2.29
CA PHE A 119 9.58 -0.99 1.79
C PHE A 119 8.31 -1.44 2.51
N VAL A 120 8.34 -1.54 3.83
CA VAL A 120 7.17 -1.94 4.63
C VAL A 120 5.98 -1.01 4.37
N GLY A 121 6.19 0.31 4.37
CA GLY A 121 5.13 1.29 4.11
C GLY A 121 4.47 1.10 2.74
N ARG A 122 5.24 0.76 1.70
CA ARG A 122 4.72 0.50 0.36
C ARG A 122 3.95 -0.82 0.26
N TYR A 123 4.44 -1.88 0.90
CA TYR A 123 3.79 -3.20 0.87
C TYR A 123 2.49 -3.21 1.67
N VAL A 124 2.54 -2.68 2.90
CA VAL A 124 1.38 -2.59 3.78
C VAL A 124 0.28 -1.73 3.13
N LEU A 125 0.63 -0.55 2.59
CA LEU A 125 -0.35 0.29 1.89
C LEU A 125 -0.94 -0.40 0.66
N GLY A 126 -0.11 -1.09 -0.13
CA GLY A 126 -0.56 -1.82 -1.30
C GLY A 126 -1.58 -2.89 -0.96
N LEU A 127 -1.31 -3.66 0.09
CA LEU A 127 -2.18 -4.74 0.56
C LEU A 127 -3.50 -4.21 1.12
N ILE A 128 -3.44 -3.17 1.97
CA ILE A 128 -4.64 -2.57 2.57
C ILE A 128 -5.52 -1.94 1.48
N SER A 129 -4.94 -1.21 0.54
CA SER A 129 -5.70 -0.56 -0.53
C SER A 129 -6.33 -1.56 -1.50
N SER A 130 -5.68 -2.69 -1.80
CA SER A 130 -6.27 -3.71 -2.68
C SER A 130 -7.41 -4.44 -1.99
N ASN A 131 -7.24 -4.82 -0.72
CA ASN A 131 -8.29 -5.46 0.07
C ASN A 131 -9.52 -4.56 0.24
N LEU A 132 -9.31 -3.26 0.45
CA LEU A 132 -10.39 -2.27 0.50
C LEU A 132 -11.16 -2.18 -0.80
N LYS A 133 -10.46 -2.11 -1.94
CA LYS A 133 -11.10 -2.00 -3.24
C LYS A 133 -11.96 -3.24 -3.52
N GLU A 134 -11.45 -4.41 -3.17
CA GLU A 134 -12.15 -5.68 -3.35
C GLU A 134 -13.38 -5.78 -2.44
N LYS A 135 -13.24 -5.47 -1.14
CA LYS A 135 -14.37 -5.43 -0.21
C LYS A 135 -15.45 -4.43 -0.67
N LYS A 136 -15.05 -3.24 -1.15
CA LYS A 136 -16.00 -2.25 -1.66
C LYS A 136 -16.72 -2.72 -2.93
N ARG A 137 -16.04 -3.48 -3.80
CA ARG A 137 -16.66 -4.14 -4.96
C ARG A 137 -17.73 -5.15 -4.51
N GLN A 138 -17.38 -6.00 -3.55
CA GLN A 138 -18.30 -7.01 -3.00
C GLN A 138 -19.54 -6.37 -2.37
N VAL A 139 -19.39 -5.31 -1.55
CA VAL A 139 -20.55 -4.58 -0.99
C VAL A 139 -21.45 -4.01 -2.09
N ASN A 140 -20.87 -3.46 -3.15
CA ASN A 140 -21.66 -2.93 -4.26
C ASN A 140 -22.42 -4.03 -5.01
N GLU A 141 -21.82 -5.21 -5.18
CA GLU A 141 -22.49 -6.39 -5.76
C GLU A 141 -23.63 -6.90 -4.85
N LEU A 142 -23.41 -6.93 -3.54
CA LEU A 142 -24.45 -7.31 -2.57
C LEU A 142 -25.61 -6.30 -2.57
N HIS A 143 -25.35 -5.00 -2.71
CA HIS A 143 -26.42 -4.00 -2.87
C HIS A 143 -27.26 -4.23 -4.12
N VAL A 144 -26.64 -4.60 -5.24
CA VAL A 144 -27.37 -4.95 -6.48
C VAL A 144 -28.19 -6.22 -6.29
N ALA A 145 -27.64 -7.24 -5.62
CA ALA A 145 -28.37 -8.46 -5.29
C ALA A 145 -29.57 -8.17 -4.37
N LEU A 146 -29.39 -7.31 -3.37
CA LEU A 146 -30.45 -6.85 -2.48
C LEU A 146 -31.56 -6.13 -3.24
N SER A 147 -31.21 -5.21 -4.16
CA SER A 147 -32.21 -4.50 -4.96
C SER A 147 -33.03 -5.45 -5.83
N ASN A 148 -32.38 -6.47 -6.41
CA ASN A 148 -33.06 -7.49 -7.22
C ASN A 148 -33.97 -8.37 -6.36
N ALA A 149 -33.52 -8.79 -5.17
CA ALA A 149 -34.31 -9.57 -4.23
C ALA A 149 -35.52 -8.80 -3.71
N LYS A 150 -35.36 -7.49 -3.42
CA LYS A 150 -36.45 -6.59 -3.04
C LYS A 150 -37.48 -6.45 -4.16
N GLN A 151 -37.03 -6.35 -5.42
CA GLN A 151 -37.93 -6.28 -6.56
C GLN A 151 -38.72 -7.58 -6.74
N ALA A 152 -38.05 -8.73 -6.67
CA ALA A 152 -38.71 -10.04 -6.76
C ALA A 152 -39.68 -10.29 -5.59
N LEU A 153 -39.38 -9.80 -4.39
CA LEU A 153 -40.31 -9.83 -3.26
C LEU A 153 -41.54 -8.95 -3.56
N LYS A 154 -41.35 -7.74 -4.09
CA LYS A 154 -42.45 -6.86 -4.47
C LYS A 154 -43.37 -7.53 -5.51
N ASP A 155 -42.78 -8.19 -6.50
CA ASP A 155 -43.52 -8.90 -7.55
C ASP A 155 -44.27 -10.12 -6.96
N ALA A 156 -43.65 -10.87 -6.05
CA ALA A 156 -44.29 -11.99 -5.34
C ALA A 156 -45.43 -11.54 -4.42
N VAL A 157 -45.30 -10.40 -3.73
CA VAL A 157 -46.39 -9.80 -2.92
C VAL A 157 -47.56 -9.42 -3.81
N CYS A 158 -47.30 -8.83 -4.98
CA CYS A 158 -48.36 -8.50 -5.95
C CYS A 158 -49.08 -9.75 -6.47
N ASP A 159 -48.34 -10.84 -6.73
CA ASP A 159 -48.90 -12.12 -7.20
C ASP A 159 -49.77 -12.81 -6.12
N VAL A 160 -49.32 -12.82 -4.85
CA VAL A 160 -50.11 -13.29 -3.71
C VAL A 160 -51.38 -12.46 -3.54
N ARG A 161 -51.28 -11.13 -3.63
CA ARG A 161 -52.45 -10.23 -3.51
C ARG A 161 -53.45 -10.47 -4.63
N TYR A 162 -52.98 -10.64 -5.87
CA TYR A 162 -53.82 -10.90 -7.04
C TYR A 162 -54.51 -12.26 -6.98
N SER A 163 -53.78 -13.32 -6.65
CA SER A 163 -54.35 -14.67 -6.51
C SER A 163 -55.37 -14.75 -5.36
N THR A 164 -55.13 -14.06 -4.25
CA THR A 164 -56.10 -13.96 -3.14
C THR A 164 -57.36 -13.22 -3.57
N PHE A 165 -57.25 -12.12 -4.31
CA PHE A 165 -58.38 -11.38 -4.87
C PHE A 165 -59.17 -12.22 -5.88
N ALA A 166 -58.48 -12.85 -6.84
CA ALA A 166 -59.07 -13.71 -7.86
C ALA A 166 -59.81 -14.93 -7.27
N GLN A 167 -59.22 -15.54 -6.22
CA GLN A 167 -59.82 -16.67 -5.52
C GLN A 167 -61.02 -16.25 -4.64
N THR A 168 -61.00 -15.03 -4.12
CA THR A 168 -62.14 -14.43 -3.37
C THR A 168 -63.31 -14.09 -4.30
N SER A 169 -63.04 -13.63 -5.53
CA SER A 169 -64.08 -13.39 -6.55
C SER A 169 -64.71 -14.68 -7.10
N ALA A 170 -64.11 -15.85 -6.87
CA ALA A 170 -64.54 -17.14 -7.43
C ALA A 170 -65.22 -18.09 -6.42
N ARG A 171 -65.35 -17.74 -5.13
CA ARG A 171 -65.89 -18.65 -4.10
C ARG A 171 -67.12 -18.09 -3.39
N HIS A 172 -68.29 -18.62 -3.78
CA HIS A 172 -69.57 -18.50 -3.09
C HIS A 172 -69.93 -19.76 -2.25
N ILE A 173 -68.97 -20.59 -1.79
CA ILE A 173 -69.32 -21.77 -0.98
C ILE A 173 -68.52 -21.86 0.33
N PRO A 174 -69.18 -22.02 1.50
CA PRO A 174 -68.54 -22.05 2.80
C PRO A 174 -68.07 -23.48 3.10
N TYR A 175 -66.77 -23.71 3.03
CA TYR A 175 -66.14 -24.89 3.60
C TYR A 175 -64.96 -24.46 4.45
N ILE A 176 -64.81 -25.10 5.61
CA ILE A 176 -63.73 -24.92 6.57
C ILE A 176 -62.39 -25.13 5.85
N THR A 177 -61.68 -24.04 5.56
CA THR A 177 -60.35 -24.10 4.95
C THR A 177 -59.32 -24.32 6.04
N LEU A 178 -58.75 -25.52 6.08
CA LEU A 178 -57.50 -25.80 6.78
C LEU A 178 -56.44 -24.86 6.20
N ASN A 179 -55.81 -24.03 7.05
CA ASN A 179 -54.88 -22.97 6.65
C ASN A 179 -53.54 -23.58 6.22
N VAL A 180 -53.55 -24.38 5.15
CA VAL A 180 -52.36 -24.88 4.49
C VAL A 180 -51.79 -23.71 3.69
N PRO A 181 -50.56 -23.24 3.99
CA PRO A 181 -49.97 -22.14 3.25
C PRO A 181 -49.93 -22.52 1.77
N THR A 182 -50.61 -21.73 0.94
CA THR A 182 -50.60 -21.91 -0.51
C THR A 182 -49.17 -21.78 -1.03
N SER A 183 -48.86 -22.41 -2.16
CA SER A 183 -47.51 -22.37 -2.77
C SER A 183 -46.96 -20.94 -3.00
N ALA A 184 -47.85 -19.95 -3.10
CA ALA A 184 -47.53 -18.54 -3.18
C ALA A 184 -47.06 -17.95 -1.83
N GLN A 185 -47.65 -18.39 -0.71
CA GLN A 185 -47.30 -17.94 0.64
C GLN A 185 -45.95 -18.52 1.11
N SER A 186 -45.65 -19.77 0.76
CA SER A 186 -44.32 -20.37 1.02
C SER A 186 -43.20 -19.72 0.20
N LYS A 187 -43.49 -19.26 -1.03
CA LYS A 187 -42.53 -18.48 -1.85
C LYS A 187 -42.20 -17.14 -1.21
N LEU A 188 -43.20 -16.44 -0.66
CA LEU A 188 -43.04 -15.17 0.02
C LEU A 188 -42.08 -15.27 1.22
N PHE A 189 -42.31 -16.23 2.13
CA PHE A 189 -41.44 -16.46 3.29
C PHE A 189 -39.99 -16.77 2.89
N LYS A 190 -39.79 -17.55 1.82
CA LYS A 190 -38.44 -17.83 1.29
C LYS A 190 -37.76 -16.56 0.78
N GLN A 191 -38.50 -15.72 0.06
CA GLN A 191 -38.00 -14.45 -0.47
C GLN A 191 -37.64 -13.44 0.64
N GLU A 192 -38.45 -13.34 1.70
CA GLU A 192 -38.18 -12.49 2.88
C GLU A 192 -36.93 -12.94 3.62
N SER A 193 -36.76 -14.25 3.86
CA SER A 193 -35.57 -14.80 4.51
C SER A 193 -34.29 -14.51 3.72
N GLN A 194 -34.38 -14.54 2.39
CA GLN A 194 -33.26 -14.25 1.50
C GLN A 194 -32.86 -12.76 1.57
N VAL A 195 -33.83 -11.85 1.65
CA VAL A 195 -33.56 -10.40 1.81
C VAL A 195 -32.86 -10.13 3.15
N LEU A 196 -33.33 -10.72 4.25
CA LEU A 196 -32.74 -10.54 5.58
C LEU A 196 -31.30 -11.08 5.65
N SER A 197 -31.05 -12.24 5.05
CA SER A 197 -29.69 -12.81 4.98
C SER A 197 -28.72 -11.92 4.18
N ILE A 198 -29.19 -11.31 3.08
CA ILE A 198 -28.35 -10.38 2.30
C ILE A 198 -28.04 -9.11 3.12
N ILE A 199 -29.01 -8.58 3.86
CA ILE A 199 -28.80 -7.40 4.73
C ILE A 199 -27.79 -7.69 5.84
N ASP A 200 -27.89 -8.84 6.48
CA ASP A 200 -26.94 -9.29 7.52
C ASP A 200 -25.52 -9.40 6.97
N THR A 201 -25.39 -10.00 5.78
CA THR A 201 -24.09 -10.13 5.08
C THR A 201 -23.53 -8.76 4.67
N ILE A 202 -24.38 -7.81 4.25
CA ILE A 202 -23.95 -6.43 3.95
C ILE A 202 -23.41 -5.75 5.22
N SER A 203 -24.13 -5.88 6.34
CA SER A 203 -23.75 -5.24 7.60
C SER A 203 -22.40 -5.74 8.13
N ASP A 204 -22.15 -7.05 8.07
CA ASP A 204 -20.88 -7.65 8.49
C ASP A 204 -19.70 -7.18 7.60
N VAL A 205 -19.91 -7.12 6.28
CA VAL A 205 -18.88 -6.64 5.34
C VAL A 205 -18.63 -5.14 5.52
N GLU A 206 -19.65 -4.32 5.69
CA GLU A 206 -19.52 -2.87 5.96
C GLU A 206 -18.78 -2.60 7.28
N TYR A 207 -19.08 -3.35 8.33
CA TYR A 207 -18.36 -3.25 9.60
C TYR A 207 -16.87 -3.56 9.44
N SER A 208 -16.54 -4.58 8.62
CA SER A 208 -15.15 -4.91 8.29
C SER A 208 -14.42 -3.82 7.48
N ILE A 209 -15.16 -2.98 6.75
CA ILE A 209 -14.62 -1.83 6.01
C ILE A 209 -14.35 -0.66 6.98
N LEU A 210 -15.16 -0.48 8.02
CA LEU A 210 -15.04 0.63 8.98
C LEU A 210 -13.73 0.59 9.78
N ILE A 211 -13.23 -0.61 10.10
CA ILE A 211 -11.94 -0.84 10.77
C ILE A 211 -10.75 -0.26 9.97
N HIS A 212 -10.91 -0.02 8.66
CA HIS A 212 -9.85 0.51 7.81
C HIS A 212 -9.56 2.01 7.98
N ASP A 213 -10.41 2.78 8.67
CA ASP A 213 -10.09 4.18 8.95
C ASP A 213 -8.94 4.32 9.95
N THR A 214 -8.84 3.38 10.90
CA THR A 214 -7.68 3.27 11.80
C THR A 214 -6.38 3.04 11.02
N ALA A 215 -6.43 2.24 9.95
CA ALA A 215 -5.28 1.97 9.10
C ALA A 215 -4.80 3.23 8.35
N LYS A 216 -5.71 4.12 7.92
CA LYS A 216 -5.33 5.39 7.28
C LYS A 216 -4.61 6.32 8.26
N VAL A 217 -5.10 6.40 9.50
CA VAL A 217 -4.46 7.23 10.54
C VAL A 217 -3.08 6.69 10.88
N TRP A 218 -2.95 5.36 11.04
CA TRP A 218 -1.67 4.72 11.28
C TRP A 218 -0.70 4.96 10.11
N PHE A 219 -1.17 4.83 8.87
CA PHE A 219 -0.37 5.11 7.67
C PHE A 219 0.08 6.57 7.59
N ALA A 220 -0.78 7.53 7.95
CA ALA A 220 -0.40 8.94 7.98
C ALA A 220 0.71 9.21 9.01
N ARG A 221 0.66 8.56 10.18
CA ARG A 221 1.71 8.63 11.20
C ARG A 221 3.00 7.95 10.72
N TRP A 222 2.89 6.77 10.11
CA TRP A 222 4.03 6.05 9.52
C TRP A 222 4.74 6.88 8.45
N LEU A 223 3.99 7.50 7.55
CA LEU A 223 4.54 8.36 6.51
C LEU A 223 5.30 9.56 7.11
N LYS A 224 4.75 10.19 8.16
CA LYS A 224 5.46 11.25 8.88
C LYS A 224 6.76 10.74 9.50
N PHE A 225 6.72 9.58 10.16
CA PHE A 225 7.92 8.95 10.73
C PHE A 225 8.99 8.69 9.67
N HIS A 226 8.61 8.08 8.54
CA HIS A 226 9.51 7.81 7.42
C HIS A 226 10.15 9.09 6.85
N ILE A 227 9.38 10.17 6.74
CA ILE A 227 9.90 11.47 6.29
C ILE A 227 10.90 12.05 7.30
N VAL A 228 10.60 11.98 8.61
CA VAL A 228 11.49 12.51 9.66
C VAL A 228 12.83 11.78 9.65
N ILE A 229 12.80 10.44 9.64
CA ILE A 229 14.04 9.65 9.64
C ILE A 229 14.83 9.82 8.33
N SER A 230 14.15 9.99 7.19
CA SER A 230 14.80 10.33 5.92
C SER A 230 15.50 11.70 5.99
N MET A 231 14.88 12.69 6.64
CA MET A 231 15.49 14.01 6.82
C MET A 231 16.75 13.91 7.67
N THR A 232 16.71 13.14 8.76
CA THR A 232 17.90 12.86 9.60
C THR A 232 19.00 12.18 8.79
N LEU A 233 18.67 11.18 7.96
CA LEU A 233 19.63 10.53 7.06
C LEU A 233 20.35 11.55 6.16
N TYR A 234 19.63 12.49 5.56
CA TYR A 234 20.24 13.51 4.70
C TYR A 234 21.14 14.49 5.46
N VAL A 235 20.80 14.83 6.71
CA VAL A 235 21.66 15.64 7.57
C VAL A 235 22.98 14.90 7.84
N VAL A 236 22.91 13.62 8.21
CA VAL A 236 24.10 12.78 8.43
C VAL A 236 24.91 12.61 7.13
N LEU A 237 24.24 12.43 5.98
CA LEU A 237 24.88 12.34 4.67
C LEU A 237 25.63 13.64 4.32
N PHE A 238 25.02 14.79 4.58
CA PHE A 238 25.68 16.09 4.39
C PHE A 238 26.93 16.21 5.25
N PHE A 239 26.86 15.86 6.53
CA PHE A 239 28.03 15.86 7.41
C PHE A 239 29.10 14.87 6.96
N HIS A 240 28.71 13.69 6.47
CA HIS A 240 29.64 12.70 5.94
C HIS A 240 30.40 13.26 4.73
N ILE A 241 29.70 13.80 3.73
CA ILE A 241 30.30 14.42 2.54
C ILE A 241 31.18 15.62 2.95
N PHE A 242 30.68 16.50 3.83
CA PHE A 242 31.46 17.64 4.31
C PHE A 242 32.74 17.22 5.02
N SER A 243 32.68 16.20 5.88
CA SER A 243 33.87 15.65 6.56
C SER A 243 34.84 15.01 5.57
N ALA A 244 34.34 14.31 4.55
CA ALA A 244 35.16 13.72 3.50
C ALA A 244 35.85 14.80 2.65
N VAL A 245 35.17 15.92 2.37
CA VAL A 245 35.76 17.06 1.67
C VAL A 245 36.78 17.77 2.57
N TYR A 246 36.43 18.08 3.81
CA TYR A 246 37.25 18.84 4.75
C TYR A 246 38.53 18.10 5.17
N PHE A 247 38.43 16.81 5.49
CA PHE A 247 39.58 15.99 5.91
C PHE A 247 40.22 15.20 4.77
N GLY A 248 39.46 14.90 3.71
CA GLY A 248 39.86 14.00 2.62
C GLY A 248 40.29 14.69 1.33
N LEU A 249 40.22 16.02 1.19
CA LEU A 249 40.86 16.74 0.06
C LEU A 249 42.40 16.83 0.16
N ARG A 250 43.04 16.06 1.06
CA ARG A 250 44.52 15.98 1.18
C ARG A 250 45.23 15.30 -0.02
N TRP A 251 44.50 14.89 -1.05
CA TRP A 251 45.03 14.26 -2.27
C TRP A 251 45.09 15.21 -3.48
N LEU A 252 44.86 16.51 -3.27
CA LEU A 252 45.18 17.58 -4.23
C LEU A 252 46.40 18.37 -3.73
#